data_AF-A0A232LW02-F1
#
_entry.id   AF-A0A232LW02-F1
#
_cell.length_a   1.000
_cell.length_b   1.000
_cell.length_c   1.000
_cell.angle_alpha   90.00
_cell.angle_beta   90.00
_cell.angle_gamma   90.00
#
_symmetry.space_group_name_H-M   'P 1'
#
loop_
_entity.id
_entity.type
_entity.pdbx_description
1 polymer ?
#
loop_
_entity_poly.entity_id
_entity_poly.type
_entity_poly.pdbx_seq_one_letter_code
_entity_poly.pdbx_strand_id
1 'polypeptide(L)'
;MPLGGMNVDCDGANNSGGKCTNDPSGQGQTAFKDTVKSYGIPDLDANLHSYVVFGNEGAIPTFNPKTAGMEPLSVMAVVCGDNLIYGVWGDTNGADSTGEVSISLATACFPNAGITGNNGHDAHDILYIGFTGQAAVPGKNGAKWDAKSFEEFEASLALIGDSLVAKVPGSMNGTSPKNKGCSSKLRRTNRSRKDQKSWKKSM
;
A
#
# COMPACT_ATOMS: atom_id res chain seq x y z
N MET A 1 7.89 -23.57 -3.96
CA MET A 1 7.52 -22.18 -3.66
C MET A 1 8.00 -21.88 -2.27
N PRO A 2 9.11 -21.14 -2.09
CA PRO A 2 9.28 -20.43 -0.83
C PRO A 2 8.09 -19.47 -0.76
N LEU A 3 7.18 -19.68 0.19
CA LEU A 3 6.22 -18.65 0.55
C LEU A 3 7.09 -17.46 0.97
N GLY A 4 7.09 -16.37 0.21
CA GLY A 4 7.90 -15.22 0.57
C GLY A 4 7.36 -14.62 1.85
N GLY A 5 8.23 -14.10 2.71
CA GLY A 5 7.81 -13.00 3.56
C GLY A 5 7.45 -11.78 2.69
N MET A 6 7.75 -10.58 3.16
CA MET A 6 7.56 -9.36 2.40
C MET A 6 8.87 -8.94 1.73
N ASN A 7 9.04 -9.28 0.45
CA ASN A 7 10.14 -8.76 -0.37
C ASN A 7 9.82 -7.33 -0.84
N VAL A 8 10.86 -6.63 -1.30
CA VAL A 8 10.76 -5.24 -1.73
C VAL A 8 10.95 -5.14 -3.24
N ASP A 9 9.96 -4.53 -3.88
CA ASP A 9 10.00 -4.07 -5.26
C ASP A 9 10.26 -2.55 -5.27
N CYS A 10 11.21 -2.13 -6.11
CA CYS A 10 11.54 -0.73 -6.33
C CYS A 10 11.28 -0.28 -7.76
N ASP A 11 10.57 -1.06 -8.57
CA ASP A 11 10.35 -0.77 -9.97
C ASP A 11 9.50 0.50 -10.19
N GLY A 12 9.67 1.11 -11.37
CA GLY A 12 8.88 2.27 -11.81
C GLY A 12 9.63 3.61 -11.85
N ALA A 13 8.90 4.71 -11.62
CA ALA A 13 9.33 6.07 -11.97
C ALA A 13 10.50 6.64 -11.14
N ASN A 14 10.85 6.01 -10.01
CA ASN A 14 11.86 6.49 -9.05
C ASN A 14 12.61 5.32 -8.41
N ASN A 15 13.06 4.39 -9.24
CA ASN A 15 13.58 3.09 -8.81
C ASN A 15 14.90 3.11 -8.05
N SER A 16 15.59 4.25 -7.98
CA SER A 16 16.81 4.44 -7.20
C SER A 16 16.65 5.47 -6.07
N GLY A 17 15.43 5.97 -5.86
CA GLY A 17 15.14 6.97 -4.84
C GLY A 17 14.99 6.38 -3.43
N GLY A 18 15.20 7.22 -2.41
CA GLY A 18 14.85 6.90 -1.04
C GLY A 18 15.53 5.62 -0.52
N LYS A 19 14.72 4.64 -0.11
CA LYS A 19 15.19 3.36 0.43
C LYS A 19 15.55 2.34 -0.64
N CYS A 20 15.36 2.66 -1.92
CA CYS A 20 15.70 1.81 -3.06
C CYS A 20 17.15 2.00 -3.56
N THR A 21 17.95 2.85 -2.93
CA THR A 21 19.32 3.17 -3.40
C THR A 21 20.27 1.97 -3.48
N ASN A 22 19.94 0.88 -2.80
CA ASN A 22 20.75 -0.35 -2.75
C ASN A 22 20.04 -1.56 -3.37
N ASP A 23 18.95 -1.36 -4.12
CA ASP A 23 18.32 -2.43 -4.87
C ASP A 23 19.15 -2.76 -6.13
N PRO A 24 19.67 -3.99 -6.27
CA PRO A 24 20.41 -4.41 -7.45
C PRO A 24 19.51 -4.80 -8.65
N SER A 25 18.22 -5.03 -8.43
CA SER A 25 17.27 -5.57 -9.40
C SER A 25 16.29 -4.55 -9.98
N GLY A 26 16.14 -3.40 -9.34
CA GLY A 26 15.12 -2.41 -9.67
C GLY A 26 15.14 -1.93 -11.12
N GLN A 27 13.99 -1.95 -11.77
CA GLN A 27 13.77 -1.53 -13.15
C GLN A 27 13.07 -0.18 -13.23
N GLY A 28 13.35 0.59 -14.29
CA GLY A 28 12.72 1.89 -14.51
C GLY A 28 11.26 1.84 -15.01
N GLN A 29 10.58 0.71 -14.81
CA GLN A 29 9.19 0.53 -15.21
C GLN A 29 8.46 -0.57 -14.45
N THR A 30 7.17 -0.38 -14.17
CA THR A 30 6.29 -1.46 -13.69
C THR A 30 5.53 -2.13 -14.83
N ALA A 31 4.95 -3.32 -14.59
CA ALA A 31 4.15 -4.05 -15.59
C ALA A 31 3.00 -3.24 -16.21
N PHE A 32 2.43 -2.26 -15.48
CA PHE A 32 1.26 -1.49 -15.92
C PHE A 32 1.55 -0.03 -16.26
N LYS A 33 2.81 0.32 -16.49
CA LYS A 33 3.29 1.66 -16.90
C LYS A 33 2.39 2.34 -17.93
N ASP A 34 2.09 1.67 -19.04
CA ASP A 34 1.31 2.28 -20.13
C ASP A 34 -0.13 2.61 -19.70
N THR A 35 -0.70 1.82 -18.79
CA THR A 35 -2.04 2.06 -18.25
C THR A 35 -2.03 3.27 -17.33
N VAL A 36 -1.11 3.33 -16.35
CA VAL A 36 -1.03 4.46 -15.41
C VAL A 36 -0.57 5.76 -16.08
N LYS A 37 0.16 5.66 -17.21
CA LYS A 37 0.44 6.79 -18.11
C LYS A 37 -0.83 7.42 -18.65
N SER A 38 -1.83 6.62 -19.00
CA SER A 38 -3.15 7.14 -19.38
C SER A 38 -3.90 7.78 -18.21
N TYR A 39 -3.52 7.48 -16.97
CA TYR A 39 -4.11 8.00 -15.74
C TYR A 39 -3.47 9.31 -15.26
N GLY A 40 -2.28 9.66 -15.77
CA GLY A 40 -1.65 10.97 -15.55
C GLY A 40 -0.30 10.93 -14.85
N ILE A 41 0.28 9.75 -14.64
CA ILE A 41 1.63 9.58 -14.07
C ILE A 41 2.55 8.83 -15.04
N PRO A 42 3.85 9.11 -15.09
CA PRO A 42 4.76 8.42 -16.02
C PRO A 42 4.84 6.90 -15.77
N ASP A 43 4.74 6.51 -14.50
CA ASP A 43 4.64 5.15 -13.99
C ASP A 43 4.23 5.22 -12.50
N LEU A 44 3.98 4.08 -11.86
CA LEU A 44 3.98 3.97 -10.41
C LEU A 44 5.37 4.33 -9.86
N ASP A 45 5.41 4.92 -8.67
CA ASP A 45 6.63 5.23 -7.91
C ASP A 45 6.60 4.40 -6.63
N ALA A 46 7.53 3.44 -6.48
CA ALA A 46 7.61 2.54 -5.34
C ALA A 46 7.70 3.25 -3.98
N ASN A 47 8.23 4.48 -3.94
CA ASN A 47 8.37 5.28 -2.72
C ASN A 47 7.06 5.97 -2.32
N LEU A 48 6.06 6.02 -3.20
CA LEU A 48 4.80 6.75 -3.01
C LEU A 48 3.56 5.87 -3.15
N HIS A 49 3.58 4.89 -4.04
CA HIS A 49 2.40 4.10 -4.37
C HIS A 49 2.48 2.76 -3.66
N SER A 50 1.45 2.43 -2.88
CA SER A 50 1.27 1.09 -2.33
C SER A 50 0.87 0.14 -3.47
N TYR A 51 1.80 -0.72 -3.89
CA TYR A 51 1.50 -1.77 -4.86
C TYR A 51 2.08 -3.11 -4.46
N VAL A 52 1.46 -4.14 -4.98
CA VAL A 52 1.83 -5.55 -4.81
C VAL A 52 2.28 -6.10 -6.15
N VAL A 53 3.36 -6.88 -6.13
CA VAL A 53 3.81 -7.69 -7.24
C VAL A 53 3.02 -9.00 -7.21
N PHE A 54 2.19 -9.23 -8.21
CA PHE A 54 1.29 -10.38 -8.22
C PHE A 54 1.25 -11.03 -9.60
N GLY A 55 1.30 -12.36 -9.61
CA GLY A 55 1.55 -13.10 -10.84
C GLY A 55 3.04 -13.23 -11.15
N ASN A 56 3.35 -14.21 -11.98
CA ASN A 56 4.69 -14.49 -12.45
C ASN A 56 4.66 -15.22 -13.80
N GLU A 57 3.85 -14.69 -14.72
CA GLU A 57 3.78 -15.19 -16.08
C GLU A 57 5.18 -15.26 -16.73
N GLY A 58 5.57 -16.46 -17.15
CA GLY A 58 6.90 -16.71 -17.72
C GLY A 58 7.88 -17.44 -16.81
N ALA A 59 7.58 -17.59 -15.51
CA ALA A 59 8.36 -18.39 -14.56
C ALA A 59 7.69 -19.74 -14.24
N ILE A 60 8.40 -20.66 -13.55
CA ILE A 60 7.87 -21.97 -13.14
C ILE A 60 8.02 -22.15 -11.62
N PRO A 61 6.94 -22.43 -10.87
CA PRO A 61 5.54 -22.50 -11.33
C PRO A 61 5.03 -21.13 -11.80
N THR A 62 4.08 -21.13 -12.74
CA THR A 62 3.48 -19.90 -13.27
C THR A 62 2.09 -19.66 -12.68
N PHE A 63 1.77 -18.40 -12.42
CA PHE A 63 0.44 -17.95 -12.06
C PHE A 63 0.11 -16.66 -12.80
N ASN A 64 -1.02 -16.65 -13.49
CA ASN A 64 -1.56 -15.47 -14.15
C ASN A 64 -2.82 -15.00 -13.39
N PRO A 65 -2.78 -13.86 -12.67
CA PRO A 65 -3.92 -13.37 -11.90
C PRO A 65 -5.18 -13.14 -12.73
N LYS A 66 -5.06 -12.83 -14.03
CA LYS A 66 -6.21 -12.64 -14.93
C LYS A 66 -7.00 -13.92 -15.12
N THR A 67 -6.35 -15.08 -15.09
CA THR A 67 -7.04 -16.38 -15.18
C THR A 67 -7.89 -16.68 -13.95
N ALA A 68 -7.60 -16.03 -12.82
CA ALA A 68 -8.40 -16.05 -11.61
C ALA A 68 -9.44 -14.92 -11.53
N GLY A 69 -9.58 -14.09 -12.57
CA GLY A 69 -10.54 -12.99 -12.65
C GLY A 69 -10.08 -11.68 -12.02
N MET A 70 -8.79 -11.52 -11.73
CA MET A 70 -8.23 -10.22 -11.36
C MET A 70 -7.93 -9.38 -12.60
N GLU A 71 -8.10 -8.07 -12.46
CA GLU A 71 -7.78 -7.11 -13.51
C GLU A 71 -6.51 -6.31 -13.14
N PRO A 72 -5.68 -5.89 -14.10
CA PRO A 72 -4.57 -4.98 -13.84
C PRO A 72 -4.97 -3.79 -12.97
N LEU A 73 -4.13 -3.43 -12.00
CA LEU A 73 -4.38 -2.36 -11.04
C LEU A 73 -5.60 -2.59 -10.13
N SER A 74 -6.12 -3.82 -10.02
CA SER A 74 -7.12 -4.16 -9.01
C SER A 74 -6.57 -3.90 -7.61
N VAL A 75 -7.41 -3.36 -6.74
CA VAL A 75 -7.11 -3.21 -5.32
C VAL A 75 -6.83 -4.58 -4.70
N MET A 76 -5.84 -4.60 -3.83
CA MET A 76 -5.47 -5.72 -2.97
C MET A 76 -5.45 -5.25 -1.53
N ALA A 77 -5.86 -6.12 -0.61
CA ALA A 77 -5.70 -5.92 0.81
C ALA A 77 -4.46 -6.69 1.31
N VAL A 78 -3.63 -6.02 2.10
CA VAL A 78 -2.44 -6.61 2.73
C VAL A 78 -2.58 -6.48 4.24
N VAL A 79 -2.57 -7.60 4.95
CA VAL A 79 -2.57 -7.64 6.42
C VAL A 79 -1.15 -7.93 6.89
N CYS A 80 -0.54 -6.99 7.60
CA CYS A 80 0.86 -7.02 7.99
C CYS A 80 1.09 -6.14 9.23
N GLY A 81 1.93 -6.57 10.18
CA GLY A 81 2.33 -5.73 11.32
C GLY A 81 1.15 -5.12 12.10
N ASP A 82 0.07 -5.87 12.31
CA ASP A 82 -1.21 -5.43 12.92
C ASP A 82 -2.02 -4.39 12.13
N ASN A 83 -1.65 -4.12 10.88
CA ASN A 83 -2.35 -3.20 9.98
C ASN A 83 -3.06 -3.95 8.85
N LEU A 84 -4.15 -3.35 8.36
CA LEU A 84 -4.73 -3.63 7.05
C LEU A 84 -4.39 -2.44 6.16
N ILE A 85 -3.69 -2.69 5.06
CA ILE A 85 -3.26 -1.67 4.12
C ILE A 85 -3.76 -2.03 2.73
N TYR A 86 -4.27 -1.03 2.00
CA TYR A 86 -4.66 -1.21 0.60
C TYR A 86 -3.54 -0.83 -0.35
N GLY A 87 -3.34 -1.68 -1.36
CA GLY A 87 -2.50 -1.39 -2.51
C GLY A 87 -3.19 -1.80 -3.80
N VAL A 88 -2.52 -1.61 -4.93
CA VAL A 88 -2.97 -2.16 -6.22
C VAL A 88 -2.06 -3.31 -6.65
N TRP A 89 -2.58 -4.26 -7.42
CA TRP A 89 -1.74 -5.11 -8.25
C TRP A 89 -1.02 -4.22 -9.27
N GLY A 90 0.22 -3.84 -8.97
CA GLY A 90 0.98 -2.83 -9.73
C GLY A 90 2.07 -3.42 -10.59
N ASP A 91 2.57 -4.59 -10.24
CA ASP A 91 3.64 -5.26 -10.98
C ASP A 91 3.47 -6.79 -11.05
N THR A 92 4.33 -7.45 -11.83
CA THR A 92 4.36 -8.91 -12.01
C THR A 92 5.80 -9.41 -11.86
N ASN A 93 6.00 -10.49 -11.12
CA ASN A 93 7.35 -10.99 -10.84
C ASN A 93 7.93 -11.74 -12.05
N GLY A 94 9.22 -11.54 -12.36
CA GLY A 94 9.92 -12.26 -13.43
C GLY A 94 10.43 -13.67 -13.05
N ALA A 95 10.33 -14.05 -11.78
CA ALA A 95 10.88 -15.27 -11.18
C ALA A 95 9.79 -16.11 -10.48
N ASP A 96 10.19 -17.14 -9.73
CA ASP A 96 9.27 -18.07 -9.05
C ASP A 96 8.88 -17.64 -7.62
N SER A 97 9.32 -16.46 -7.18
CA SER A 97 8.99 -15.88 -5.88
C SER A 97 7.66 -15.13 -5.88
N THR A 98 7.01 -15.09 -4.72
CA THR A 98 5.79 -14.31 -4.44
C THR A 98 5.96 -13.54 -3.12
N GLY A 99 5.07 -12.59 -2.82
CA GLY A 99 5.14 -11.81 -1.56
C GLY A 99 5.94 -10.51 -1.67
N GLU A 100 6.13 -9.98 -2.86
CA GLU A 100 6.88 -8.75 -3.08
C GLU A 100 5.94 -7.55 -3.20
N VAL A 101 6.34 -6.42 -2.62
CA VAL A 101 5.55 -5.18 -2.57
C VAL A 101 6.45 -3.96 -2.71
N SER A 102 5.86 -2.82 -3.08
CA SER A 102 6.59 -1.56 -3.15
C SER A 102 7.29 -1.21 -1.82
N ILE A 103 8.46 -0.58 -1.90
CA ILE A 103 9.24 -0.17 -0.72
C ILE A 103 8.41 0.67 0.29
N SER A 104 7.46 1.47 -0.20
CA SER A 104 6.58 2.28 0.64
C SER A 104 5.59 1.41 1.42
N LEU A 105 4.99 0.39 0.79
CA LEU A 105 4.11 -0.57 1.44
C LEU A 105 4.88 -1.43 2.47
N ALA A 106 6.05 -1.94 2.10
CA ALA A 106 6.88 -2.71 3.03
C ALA A 106 7.31 -1.89 4.26
N THR A 107 7.71 -0.62 4.03
CA THR A 107 8.05 0.29 5.12
C THR A 107 6.85 0.60 6.01
N ALA A 108 5.64 0.71 5.45
CA ALA A 108 4.42 0.95 6.23
C ALA A 108 4.03 -0.25 7.10
N CYS A 109 4.19 -1.47 6.57
CA CYS A 109 3.98 -2.70 7.34
C CYS A 109 4.96 -2.84 8.51
N PHE A 110 6.25 -2.53 8.27
CA PHE A 110 7.33 -2.81 9.21
C PHE A 110 8.30 -1.61 9.37
N PRO A 111 7.84 -0.48 9.96
CA PRO A 111 8.61 0.77 9.99
C PRO A 111 9.94 0.67 10.73
N ASN A 112 10.08 -0.28 11.66
CA ASN A 112 11.26 -0.48 12.50
C ASN A 112 12.15 -1.65 12.07
N ALA A 113 11.80 -2.36 10.99
CA ALA A 113 12.54 -3.55 10.54
C ALA A 113 13.76 -3.22 9.66
N GLY A 114 14.06 -1.94 9.44
CA GLY A 114 15.19 -1.55 8.59
C GLY A 114 14.98 -1.92 7.12
N ILE A 115 13.73 -1.89 6.65
CA ILE A 115 13.37 -2.20 5.26
C ILE A 115 14.13 -1.30 4.28
N THR A 116 14.77 -1.92 3.29
CA THR A 116 15.48 -1.28 2.16
C THR A 116 15.26 -2.07 0.87
N GLY A 117 15.69 -1.54 -0.28
CA GLY A 117 15.54 -2.20 -1.58
C GLY A 117 16.10 -3.62 -1.66
N ASN A 118 17.11 -3.95 -0.84
CA ASN A 118 17.67 -5.30 -0.73
C ASN A 118 17.41 -5.99 0.63
N ASN A 119 16.52 -5.46 1.46
CA ASN A 119 16.21 -6.00 2.78
C ASN A 119 14.70 -5.94 3.04
N GLY A 120 14.04 -7.08 2.89
CA GLY A 120 12.62 -7.27 3.17
C GLY A 120 12.35 -7.73 4.61
N HIS A 121 11.22 -8.40 4.81
CA HIS A 121 10.84 -9.04 6.06
C HIS A 121 10.55 -10.52 5.84
N ASP A 122 11.35 -11.40 6.45
CA ASP A 122 11.33 -12.83 6.11
C ASP A 122 10.19 -13.64 6.76
N ALA A 123 9.53 -13.11 7.80
CA ALA A 123 8.52 -13.89 8.51
C ALA A 123 7.26 -14.08 7.66
N HIS A 124 6.61 -15.24 7.81
CA HIS A 124 5.39 -15.61 7.07
C HIS A 124 4.13 -15.19 7.83
N ASP A 125 4.08 -13.94 8.27
CA ASP A 125 2.99 -13.34 9.05
C ASP A 125 2.20 -12.27 8.26
N ILE A 126 2.22 -12.39 6.92
CA ILE A 126 1.53 -11.50 5.98
C ILE A 126 0.42 -12.25 5.24
N LEU A 127 -0.72 -11.61 5.07
CA LEU A 127 -1.81 -12.08 4.22
C LEU A 127 -2.06 -11.10 3.08
N TYR A 128 -2.06 -11.61 1.84
CA TYR A 128 -2.43 -10.87 0.65
C TYR A 128 -3.79 -11.35 0.14
N ILE A 129 -4.72 -10.42 -0.11
CA ILE A 129 -6.05 -10.70 -0.63
C ILE A 129 -6.24 -9.90 -1.92
N GLY A 130 -6.25 -10.61 -3.05
CA GLY A 130 -6.59 -10.04 -4.34
C GLY A 130 -8.10 -10.03 -4.59
N PHE A 131 -8.65 -8.88 -4.99
CA PHE A 131 -10.06 -8.76 -5.33
C PHE A 131 -10.28 -8.90 -6.84
N THR A 132 -11.27 -9.71 -7.22
CA THR A 132 -11.59 -10.00 -8.62
C THR A 132 -12.65 -9.05 -9.20
N GLY A 133 -12.64 -8.89 -10.51
CA GLY A 133 -13.67 -8.18 -11.26
C GLY A 133 -13.55 -6.66 -11.26
N GLN A 134 -14.30 -6.01 -12.13
CA GLN A 134 -14.14 -4.58 -12.45
C GLN A 134 -14.32 -3.63 -11.26
N ALA A 135 -15.11 -4.02 -10.25
CA ALA A 135 -15.32 -3.22 -9.06
C ALA A 135 -14.06 -3.07 -8.19
N ALA A 136 -13.06 -3.94 -8.40
CA ALA A 136 -11.76 -3.84 -7.73
C ALA A 136 -10.82 -2.84 -8.40
N VAL A 137 -11.10 -2.41 -9.64
CA VAL A 137 -10.21 -1.52 -10.40
C VAL A 137 -10.56 -0.06 -10.11
N PRO A 138 -9.69 0.74 -9.48
CA PRO A 138 -9.96 2.17 -9.27
C PRO A 138 -10.14 2.94 -10.58
N GLY A 139 -9.43 2.51 -11.62
CA GLY A 139 -9.39 3.21 -12.90
C GLY A 139 -8.81 4.62 -12.78
N LYS A 140 -8.89 5.38 -13.88
CA LYS A 140 -8.25 6.71 -13.98
C LYS A 140 -8.61 7.70 -12.85
N ASN A 141 -9.84 7.66 -12.36
CA ASN A 141 -10.35 8.66 -11.42
C ASN A 141 -10.67 8.10 -10.03
N GLY A 142 -10.48 6.79 -9.79
CA GLY A 142 -10.84 6.16 -8.53
C GLY A 142 -9.70 6.06 -7.51
N ALA A 143 -8.48 6.47 -7.87
CA ALA A 143 -7.35 6.56 -6.96
C ALA A 143 -6.59 7.86 -7.22
N LYS A 144 -5.83 8.30 -6.21
CA LYS A 144 -5.00 9.51 -6.28
C LYS A 144 -3.65 9.17 -6.93
N TRP A 145 -3.66 8.84 -8.22
CA TRP A 145 -2.45 8.42 -8.96
C TRP A 145 -1.30 9.44 -8.89
N ASP A 146 -1.59 10.73 -8.79
CA ASP A 146 -0.57 11.78 -8.66
C ASP A 146 -0.21 12.12 -7.21
N ALA A 147 -0.51 11.23 -6.26
CA ALA A 147 -0.22 11.39 -4.83
C ALA A 147 1.24 11.77 -4.56
N LYS A 148 1.45 12.53 -3.49
CA LYS A 148 2.76 13.04 -3.06
C LYS A 148 3.31 12.30 -1.84
N SER A 149 2.56 11.36 -1.29
CA SER A 149 3.01 10.47 -0.23
C SER A 149 2.28 9.13 -0.27
N PHE A 150 2.85 8.14 0.41
CA PHE A 150 2.22 6.85 0.67
C PHE A 150 0.83 7.00 1.29
N GLU A 151 0.70 7.83 2.32
CA GLU A 151 -0.55 8.02 3.05
C GLU A 151 -1.63 8.64 2.16
N GLU A 152 -1.26 9.54 1.24
CA GLU A 152 -2.22 10.13 0.30
C GLU A 152 -2.72 9.09 -0.71
N PHE A 153 -1.82 8.26 -1.24
CA PHE A 153 -2.20 7.21 -2.19
C PHE A 153 -3.05 6.12 -1.52
N GLU A 154 -2.58 5.58 -0.38
CA GLU A 154 -3.26 4.52 0.38
C GLU A 154 -4.66 4.97 0.81
N ALA A 155 -4.79 6.17 1.39
CA ALA A 155 -6.09 6.70 1.80
C ALA A 155 -7.07 6.87 0.62
N SER A 156 -6.56 7.09 -0.60
CA SER A 156 -7.41 7.16 -1.80
C SER A 156 -8.03 5.82 -2.18
N LEU A 157 -7.42 4.70 -1.78
CA LEU A 157 -7.92 3.35 -2.04
C LEU A 157 -8.91 2.88 -0.98
N ALA A 158 -8.90 3.46 0.22
CA ALA A 158 -9.69 3.01 1.37
C ALA A 158 -11.19 2.81 1.05
N LEU A 159 -11.83 3.75 0.33
CA LEU A 159 -13.25 3.61 -0.03
C LEU A 159 -13.56 2.37 -0.89
N ILE A 160 -12.65 2.03 -1.81
CA ILE A 160 -12.79 0.85 -2.68
C ILE A 160 -12.44 -0.40 -1.86
N GLY A 161 -11.31 -0.37 -1.16
CA GLY A 161 -10.83 -1.45 -0.32
C GLY A 161 -11.83 -1.88 0.76
N ASP A 162 -12.36 -0.93 1.53
CA ASP A 162 -13.35 -1.19 2.60
C ASP A 162 -14.61 -1.85 2.02
N SER A 163 -15.09 -1.35 0.87
CA SER A 163 -16.25 -1.90 0.16
C SER A 163 -16.04 -3.34 -0.31
N LEU A 164 -14.80 -3.70 -0.68
CA LEU A 164 -14.45 -5.05 -1.09
C LEU A 164 -14.28 -5.99 0.11
N VAL A 165 -13.58 -5.54 1.17
CA VAL A 165 -13.40 -6.30 2.42
C VAL A 165 -14.74 -6.58 3.10
N ALA A 166 -15.70 -5.64 3.05
CA ALA A 166 -17.05 -5.83 3.58
C ALA A 166 -17.80 -7.02 2.93
N LYS A 167 -17.40 -7.45 1.74
CA LYS A 167 -18.00 -8.58 1.00
C LYS A 167 -17.30 -9.91 1.25
N VAL A 168 -16.14 -9.91 1.92
CA VAL A 168 -15.44 -11.14 2.28
C VAL A 168 -16.30 -11.90 3.30
N PRO A 169 -16.69 -13.15 3.03
CA PRO A 169 -17.49 -13.94 3.97
C PRO A 169 -16.80 -14.01 5.34
N GLY A 170 -17.45 -13.49 6.37
CA GLY A 170 -16.85 -13.31 7.70
C GLY A 170 -16.64 -11.85 8.13
N SER A 171 -16.87 -10.87 7.26
CA SER A 171 -16.82 -9.42 7.54
C SER A 171 -17.97 -8.88 8.42
N MET A 172 -18.39 -9.71 9.39
CA MET A 172 -19.18 -9.46 10.60
C MET A 172 -20.67 -9.06 10.46
N ASN A 173 -21.48 -9.81 11.21
CA ASN A 173 -22.67 -9.37 11.98
C ASN A 173 -22.32 -8.24 13.00
N GLY A 174 -21.41 -7.34 12.65
CA GLY A 174 -20.92 -6.26 13.48
C GLY A 174 -21.62 -4.97 13.09
N THR A 175 -22.55 -4.54 13.92
CA THR A 175 -23.29 -3.27 13.80
C THR A 175 -22.38 -2.13 13.33
N SER A 176 -22.66 -1.56 12.15
CA SER A 176 -21.97 -0.37 11.65
C SER A 176 -21.97 0.74 12.71
N PRO A 177 -20.83 1.40 12.98
CA PRO A 177 -20.83 2.67 13.68
C PRO A 177 -21.60 3.67 12.81
N LYS A 178 -22.67 4.24 13.35
CA LYS A 178 -23.40 5.32 12.67
C LYS A 178 -22.44 6.45 12.33
N ASN A 179 -22.42 6.82 11.05
CA ASN A 179 -21.89 8.06 10.51
C ASN A 179 -22.06 9.23 11.49
N LYS A 180 -20.96 9.69 12.09
CA LYS A 180 -20.88 11.05 12.63
C LYS A 180 -19.97 11.81 11.70
N GLY A 181 -20.60 12.60 10.83
CA GLY A 181 -19.93 13.44 9.85
C GLY A 181 -18.86 14.32 10.49
N CYS A 182 -17.81 14.55 9.70
CA CYS A 182 -16.77 15.52 9.97
C CYS A 182 -17.42 16.90 10.20
N SER A 183 -17.48 17.34 11.46
CA SER A 183 -17.91 18.67 11.85
C SER A 183 -16.71 19.44 12.37
N SER A 184 -16.34 20.47 11.61
CA SER A 184 -15.34 21.46 11.94
C SER A 184 -15.67 22.17 13.25
N LYS A 185 -14.93 21.85 14.31
CA LYS A 185 -14.83 22.71 15.49
C LYS A 185 -13.37 22.92 15.85
N LEU A 186 -12.88 24.12 15.48
CA LEU A 186 -11.73 24.78 16.08
C LEU A 186 -11.67 24.47 17.59
N ARG A 187 -10.68 23.68 18.02
CA ARG A 187 -10.35 23.59 19.44
C ARG A 187 -9.57 24.86 19.82
N ARG A 188 -10.33 25.85 20.29
CA ARG A 188 -9.80 26.94 21.12
C ARG A 188 -9.11 26.34 22.35
N THR A 189 -7.92 26.85 22.58
CA THR A 189 -7.04 26.56 23.72
C THR A 189 -7.75 26.81 25.05
N ASN A 190 -7.69 25.85 25.97
CA ASN A 190 -8.00 26.07 27.37
C ASN A 190 -6.80 25.62 28.21
N ARG A 191 -5.84 26.55 28.35
CA ARG A 191 -4.77 26.45 29.35
C ARG A 191 -5.42 26.72 30.71
N SER A 192 -5.48 25.69 31.54
CA SER A 192 -5.97 25.75 32.92
C SER A 192 -5.21 26.82 33.72
N ARG A 193 -5.96 27.69 34.41
CA ARG A 193 -5.48 28.81 35.24
C ARG A 193 -4.81 28.38 36.57
N LYS A 194 -4.22 27.18 36.65
CA LYS A 194 -3.56 26.70 37.89
C LYS A 194 -2.02 26.63 37.84
N ASP A 195 -1.39 26.76 36.67
CA ASP A 195 0.07 26.58 36.56
C ASP A 195 0.88 27.87 36.34
N GLN A 196 0.30 29.04 36.62
CA GLN A 196 0.96 30.33 36.39
C GLN A 196 1.52 31.01 37.66
N LYS A 197 1.79 30.26 38.73
CA LYS A 197 2.29 30.80 40.01
C LYS A 197 3.56 30.16 40.58
N SER A 198 4.42 29.54 39.75
CA SER A 198 5.65 28.91 40.27
C SER A 198 6.99 29.49 39.82
N TRP A 199 7.10 30.37 38.82
CA TRP A 199 8.41 30.80 38.28
C TRP A 199 8.61 32.31 38.24
N LYS A 200 8.50 32.98 39.39
CA LYS A 200 9.18 34.27 39.66
C LYS A 200 9.46 34.42 41.16
N LYS A 201 10.52 33.78 41.65
CA LYS A 201 11.29 34.15 42.85
C LYS A 201 12.52 33.22 42.98
N SER A 202 13.66 33.66 42.43
CA SER A 202 14.99 33.59 43.07
C SER A 202 16.06 33.99 42.06
N MET A 203 16.82 35.02 42.45
CA MET A 203 18.09 35.54 41.93
C MET A 203 18.08 36.20 40.56
#